data_AF-A0A959DIT9-F1
#
_entry.id   AF-A0A959DIT9-F1
#
_cell.length_a   1.000
_cell.length_b   1.000
_cell.length_c   1.000
_cell.angle_alpha   90.00
_cell.angle_beta   90.00
_cell.angle_gamma   90.00
#
_symmetry.space_group_name_H-M   'P 1'
#
loop_
_entity.id
_entity.type
_entity.pdbx_description
1 polymer ?
#
loop_
_entity_poly.entity_id
_entity_poly.type
_entity_poly.pdbx_seq_one_letter_code
_entity_poly.pdbx_strand_id
1 'polypeptide(L)'
;MALREEFPPAGSDYMGGESDGYEYRTVFAGSNLEATYDMVRQFLKEEGYGDVPVPRDAAELKLFRLPTRNRQILLFEDNGYVHNPVKILFPVDRRKRSTLILCLYNEQDDKHLLKFHRVLERVER
;
A
#
# COMPACT_ATOMS: atom_id res chain seq x y z
N MET A 1 9.96 -5.97 16.34
CA MET A 1 11.03 -5.69 15.35
C MET A 1 10.42 -4.85 14.23
N ALA A 2 11.18 -4.47 13.20
CA ALA A 2 10.59 -3.80 12.05
C ALA A 2 9.69 -4.77 11.26
N LEU A 3 8.59 -4.28 10.68
CA LEU A 3 7.61 -5.08 9.96
C LEU A 3 8.24 -5.88 8.81
N ARG A 4 9.26 -5.33 8.14
CA ARG A 4 9.97 -6.03 7.07
C ARG A 4 10.73 -7.28 7.55
N GLU A 5 11.21 -7.28 8.78
CA GLU A 5 11.95 -8.39 9.38
C GLU A 5 11.00 -9.41 10.02
N GLU A 6 9.98 -8.93 10.72
CA GLU A 6 9.01 -9.72 11.47
C GLU A 6 7.60 -9.37 10.99
N PHE A 7 7.19 -9.98 9.88
CA PHE A 7 5.91 -9.69 9.27
C PHE A 7 4.75 -10.18 10.16
N PRO A 8 3.72 -9.36 10.40
CA PRO A 8 2.61 -9.71 11.29
C PRO A 8 1.88 -10.98 10.82
N PRO A 9 1.54 -11.91 11.73
CA PRO A 9 0.77 -13.10 11.37
C PRO A 9 -0.67 -12.76 11.02
N ALA A 10 -1.35 -13.68 10.35
CA ALA A 10 -2.75 -13.53 9.96
C ALA A 10 -3.68 -13.26 11.17
N GLY A 11 -4.56 -12.27 11.03
CA GLY A 11 -5.51 -11.87 12.06
C GLY A 11 -4.90 -11.05 13.20
N SER A 12 -3.61 -10.69 13.11
CA SER A 12 -3.01 -9.75 14.05
C SER A 12 -3.37 -8.31 13.71
N ASP A 13 -3.56 -7.51 14.76
CA ASP A 13 -3.62 -6.05 14.68
C ASP A 13 -2.22 -5.53 15.02
N TYR A 14 -1.58 -4.84 14.07
CA TYR A 14 -0.30 -4.18 14.27
C TYR A 14 -0.45 -2.71 13.94
N MET A 15 -0.25 -1.83 14.92
CA MET A 15 -0.35 -0.37 14.77
C MET A 15 -1.62 0.12 14.05
N GLY A 16 -2.77 -0.54 14.28
CA GLY A 16 -4.05 -0.18 13.66
C GLY A 16 -4.17 -0.57 12.18
N GLY A 17 -3.26 -1.41 11.69
CA GLY A 17 -3.38 -2.14 10.43
C GLY A 17 -3.75 -3.60 10.66
N GLU A 18 -4.34 -4.19 9.62
CA GLU A 18 -4.74 -5.59 9.60
C GLU A 18 -3.75 -6.38 8.73
N SER A 19 -3.37 -7.57 9.18
CA SER A 19 -2.60 -8.50 8.33
C SER A 19 -3.33 -9.82 8.11
N ASP A 20 -3.25 -10.34 6.89
CA ASP A 20 -3.66 -11.71 6.55
C ASP A 20 -2.47 -12.70 6.55
N GLY A 21 -1.31 -12.28 7.07
CA GLY A 21 -0.05 -13.04 7.05
C GLY A 21 0.78 -12.86 5.78
N TYR A 22 0.22 -12.18 4.76
CA TYR A 22 0.89 -11.91 3.49
C TYR A 22 0.83 -10.43 3.10
N GLU A 23 -0.35 -9.81 3.16
CA GLU A 23 -0.56 -8.38 3.05
C GLU A 23 -0.79 -7.80 4.45
N TYR A 24 -0.07 -6.74 4.79
CA TYR A 24 -0.37 -5.84 5.88
C TYR A 24 -0.96 -4.56 5.30
N ARG A 25 -2.14 -4.18 5.78
CA ARG A 25 -2.90 -3.05 5.25
C ARG A 25 -3.30 -2.10 6.36
N THR A 26 -2.96 -0.83 6.19
CA THR A 26 -3.31 0.23 7.13
C THR A 26 -3.76 1.51 6.42
N VAL A 27 -4.43 2.40 7.17
CA VAL A 27 -5.01 3.65 6.65
C VAL A 27 -4.41 4.85 7.38
N PHE A 28 -3.82 5.76 6.61
CA PHE A 28 -3.33 7.03 7.10
C PHE A 28 -4.30 8.16 6.75
N ALA A 29 -4.61 9.02 7.73
CA ALA A 29 -5.46 10.19 7.53
C ALA A 29 -4.91 11.39 8.31
N GLY A 30 -4.43 12.40 7.57
CA GLY A 30 -3.95 13.67 8.10
C GLY A 30 -4.81 14.85 7.70
N SER A 31 -4.33 16.06 8.00
CA SER A 31 -5.00 17.33 7.68
C SER A 31 -5.09 17.61 6.18
N ASN A 32 -4.09 17.18 5.40
CA ASN A 32 -4.05 17.27 3.95
C ASN A 32 -3.22 16.10 3.38
N LEU A 33 -3.17 15.96 2.05
CA LEU A 33 -2.46 14.84 1.43
C LEU A 33 -0.96 14.84 1.72
N GLU A 34 -0.35 16.02 1.83
CA GLU A 34 1.09 16.17 2.09
C GLU A 34 1.44 15.63 3.46
N ALA A 35 0.74 16.09 4.51
CA ALA A 35 0.88 15.57 5.87
C ALA A 35 0.64 14.05 5.93
N THR A 36 -0.37 13.55 5.22
CA THR A 36 -0.64 12.11 5.16
C THR A 36 0.48 11.34 4.48
N TYR A 37 1.05 11.90 3.41
CA TYR A 37 2.13 11.25 2.69
C TYR A 37 3.43 11.25 3.50
N ASP A 38 3.71 12.31 4.24
CA ASP A 38 4.86 12.37 5.14
C ASP A 38 4.77 11.32 6.25
N MET A 39 3.56 11.09 6.81
CA MET A 39 3.33 9.99 7.75
C MET A 39 3.63 8.63 7.13
N VAL A 40 3.17 8.38 5.89
CA VAL A 40 3.46 7.12 5.18
C VAL A 40 4.97 6.95 4.96
N ARG A 41 5.68 8.00 4.52
CA ARG A 41 7.13 7.92 4.30
C ARG A 41 7.91 7.68 5.59
N GLN A 42 7.51 8.32 6.68
CA GLN A 42 8.13 8.09 7.99
C GLN A 42 7.91 6.66 8.44
N PHE A 43 6.68 6.15 8.35
CA PHE A 43 6.35 4.76 8.69
C PHE A 43 7.16 3.77 7.86
N LEU A 44 7.24 3.95 6.53
CA LEU A 44 8.05 3.09 5.66
C LEU A 44 9.51 3.05 6.10
N LYS A 45 10.09 4.20 6.46
CA LYS A 45 11.48 4.27 6.91
C LYS A 45 11.69 3.55 8.25
N GLU A 46 10.78 3.73 9.19
CA GLU A 46 10.84 3.10 10.52
C GLU A 46 10.66 1.58 10.45
N GLU A 47 9.80 1.12 9.54
CA GLU A 47 9.45 -0.30 9.37
C GLU A 47 10.36 -1.07 8.40
N GLY A 48 11.49 -0.46 7.99
CA GLY A 48 12.54 -1.14 7.22
C GLY A 48 12.42 -1.05 5.69
N TYR A 49 11.51 -0.22 5.17
CA TYR A 49 11.26 0.00 3.74
C TYR A 49 11.84 1.33 3.23
N GLY A 50 12.79 1.93 3.94
CA GLY A 50 13.37 3.23 3.59
C GLY A 50 14.23 3.24 2.32
N ASP A 51 14.64 2.07 1.84
CA ASP A 51 15.37 1.82 0.59
C ASP A 51 14.46 1.64 -0.63
N VAL A 52 13.15 1.42 -0.41
CA VAL A 52 12.18 1.28 -1.50
C VAL A 52 12.00 2.64 -2.17
N PRO A 53 12.14 2.75 -3.50
CA PRO A 53 11.85 4.00 -4.18
C PRO A 53 10.38 4.35 -3.97
N VAL A 54 10.12 5.61 -3.64
CA VAL A 54 8.78 6.16 -3.50
C VAL A 54 8.75 7.54 -4.15
N PRO A 55 7.56 8.06 -4.53
CA PRO A 55 7.44 9.43 -5.03
C PRO A 55 8.14 10.45 -4.12
N ARG A 56 8.76 11.49 -4.70
CA ARG A 56 9.51 12.49 -3.93
C ARG A 56 8.60 13.24 -2.96
N ASP A 57 7.39 13.54 -3.39
CA ASP A 57 6.43 14.37 -2.68
C ASP A 57 4.98 14.00 -3.05
N ALA A 58 4.02 14.60 -2.33
CA ALA A 58 2.60 14.36 -2.55
C ALA A 58 2.10 14.86 -3.91
N ALA A 59 2.80 15.78 -4.58
CA ALA A 59 2.45 16.24 -5.91
C ALA A 59 2.80 15.18 -6.96
N GLU A 60 3.97 14.54 -6.84
CA GLU A 60 4.37 13.41 -7.66
C GLU A 60 3.48 12.18 -7.40
N LEU A 61 3.16 11.88 -6.14
CA LEU A 61 2.23 10.78 -5.79
C LEU A 61 0.86 10.94 -6.48
N LYS A 62 0.34 12.17 -6.59
CA LYS A 62 -0.94 12.44 -7.28
C LYS A 62 -0.94 12.02 -8.75
N LEU A 63 0.21 11.98 -9.42
CA LEU A 63 0.31 11.57 -10.83
C LEU A 63 -0.02 10.09 -11.01
N PHE A 64 0.12 9.27 -9.97
CA PHE A 64 -0.26 7.86 -9.96
C PHE A 64 -1.75 7.63 -9.69
N ARG A 65 -2.52 8.69 -9.46
CA ARG A 65 -3.96 8.57 -9.27
C ARG A 65 -4.65 8.36 -10.61
N LEU A 66 -5.49 7.34 -10.69
CA LEU A 66 -6.22 7.06 -11.93
C LEU A 66 -7.18 8.22 -12.26
N PRO A 67 -7.20 8.70 -13.52
CA PRO A 67 -8.00 9.86 -13.91
C PRO A 67 -9.52 9.55 -13.95
N THR A 68 -9.91 8.28 -13.85
CA THR A 68 -11.29 7.83 -14.04
C THR A 68 -12.15 7.83 -12.77
N ARG A 69 -13.46 7.88 -12.96
CA ARG A 69 -14.50 7.63 -11.93
C ARG A 69 -15.21 6.30 -12.14
N ASN A 70 -14.89 5.59 -13.22
CA ASN A 70 -15.52 4.32 -13.52
C ASN A 70 -15.03 3.27 -12.52
N ARG A 71 -15.92 2.87 -11.60
CA ARG A 71 -15.62 1.86 -10.58
C ARG A 71 -15.20 0.53 -11.20
N GLN A 72 -15.68 0.20 -12.41
CA GLN A 72 -15.26 -1.02 -13.08
C GLN A 72 -13.78 -1.00 -13.44
N ILE A 73 -13.24 0.13 -13.89
CA ILE A 73 -11.80 0.27 -14.19
C ILE A 73 -10.98 0.16 -12.90
N LEU A 74 -11.46 0.78 -11.81
CA LEU A 74 -10.82 0.70 -10.49
C LEU A 74 -10.82 -0.72 -9.88
N LEU A 75 -11.61 -1.66 -10.41
CA LEU A 75 -11.55 -3.06 -10.00
C LEU A 75 -10.34 -3.79 -10.62
N PHE A 76 -9.81 -3.30 -11.73
CA PHE A 76 -8.73 -3.95 -12.47
C PHE A 76 -7.38 -3.28 -12.29
N GLU A 77 -7.35 -2.03 -11.83
CA GLU A 77 -6.13 -1.25 -11.67
C GLU A 77 -5.95 -0.72 -10.24
N ASP A 78 -4.72 -0.82 -9.74
CA ASP A 78 -4.34 -0.23 -8.46
C ASP A 78 -4.35 1.30 -8.58
N ASN A 79 -5.26 1.97 -7.87
CA ASN A 79 -5.40 3.42 -7.88
C ASN A 79 -4.35 4.10 -6.99
N GLY A 80 -3.09 4.11 -7.40
CA GLY A 80 -2.00 4.75 -6.69
C GLY A 80 -0.63 4.27 -7.10
N TYR A 81 0.36 4.54 -6.26
CA TYR A 81 1.74 4.12 -6.49
C TYR A 81 1.92 2.64 -6.15
N VAL A 82 2.57 1.89 -7.04
CA VAL A 82 2.85 0.46 -6.88
C VAL A 82 4.31 0.22 -7.19
N HIS A 83 5.06 -0.23 -6.18
CA HIS A 83 6.44 -0.68 -6.34
C HIS A 83 6.74 -1.75 -5.31
N ASN A 84 7.06 -2.95 -5.75
CA ASN A 84 7.30 -4.09 -4.87
C ASN A 84 8.29 -3.76 -3.73
N PRO A 85 7.98 -4.00 -2.43
CA PRO A 85 6.78 -4.64 -1.86
C PRO A 85 5.71 -3.68 -1.32
N VAL A 86 5.71 -2.43 -1.77
CA VAL A 86 4.88 -1.34 -1.26
C VAL A 86 3.80 -0.93 -2.26
N LYS A 87 2.58 -0.71 -1.78
CA LYS A 87 1.53 0.01 -2.51
C LYS A 87 1.00 1.17 -1.68
N ILE A 88 0.91 2.35 -2.28
CA ILE A 88 0.36 3.57 -1.68
C ILE A 88 -0.85 3.97 -2.51
N LEU A 89 -2.05 3.64 -2.00
CA LEU A 89 -3.29 3.70 -2.76
C LEU A 89 -4.18 4.86 -2.28
N PHE A 90 -4.83 5.50 -3.25
CA PHE A 90 -5.88 6.46 -2.98
C PHE A 90 -7.21 5.75 -2.73
N PRO A 91 -8.00 6.17 -1.72
CA PRO A 91 -9.33 5.63 -1.52
C PRO A 91 -10.22 5.90 -2.74
N VAL A 92 -11.11 4.95 -3.03
CA VAL A 92 -12.14 5.07 -4.08
C VAL A 92 -13.07 6.26 -3.79
N ASP A 93 -13.34 6.52 -2.50
CA ASP A 93 -14.11 7.68 -2.08
C ASP A 93 -13.29 8.97 -2.20
N ARG A 94 -13.60 9.78 -3.22
CA ARG A 94 -12.95 11.08 -3.47
C ARG A 94 -13.23 12.14 -2.39
N ARG A 95 -14.13 11.91 -1.43
CA ARG A 95 -14.30 12.78 -0.25
C ARG A 95 -13.14 12.65 0.73
N LYS A 96 -12.50 11.47 0.76
CA LYS A 96 -11.32 11.18 1.58
C LYS A 96 -10.02 11.67 0.91
N ARG A 97 -9.95 12.98 0.63
CA ARG A 97 -8.84 13.58 -0.14
C ARG A 97 -7.49 13.60 0.58
N SER A 98 -7.51 13.55 1.90
CA SER A 98 -6.32 13.49 2.76
C SER A 98 -6.06 12.08 3.31
N THR A 99 -6.65 11.04 2.73
CA THR A 99 -6.46 9.67 3.18
C THR A 99 -5.64 8.88 2.17
N LEU A 100 -4.74 8.04 2.67
CA LEU A 100 -3.98 7.06 1.90
C LEU A 100 -4.14 5.68 2.55
N ILE A 101 -4.14 4.65 1.72
CA ILE A 101 -4.11 3.26 2.14
C ILE A 101 -2.70 2.76 1.83
N LEU A 102 -2.00 2.26 2.85
CA LEU A 102 -0.69 1.63 2.69
C LEU A 102 -0.90 0.10 2.72
N CYS A 103 -0.41 -0.58 1.69
CA CYS A 103 -0.30 -2.03 1.67
C CYS A 103 1.18 -2.41 1.60
N LEU A 104 1.62 -3.26 2.52
CA LEU A 104 2.95 -3.85 2.57
C LEU A 104 2.80 -5.35 2.39
N TYR A 105 3.71 -5.94 1.62
CA TYR A 105 3.64 -7.36 1.27
C TYR A 105 4.86 -8.10 1.81
N ASN A 106 4.64 -9.31 2.31
CA ASN A 106 5.68 -10.14 2.88
C ASN A 106 6.64 -10.67 1.81
N GLU A 107 7.83 -10.08 1.73
CA GLU A 107 8.89 -10.49 0.78
C GLU A 107 9.42 -11.91 1.02
N GLN A 108 9.21 -12.47 2.22
CA GLN A 108 9.67 -13.80 2.59
C GLN A 108 8.72 -14.91 2.11
N ASP A 109 7.54 -14.55 1.55
CA ASP A 109 6.61 -15.52 0.99
C ASP A 109 7.13 -16.08 -0.34
N ASP A 110 7.18 -17.40 -0.49
CA ASP A 110 7.69 -18.06 -1.71
C ASP A 110 6.94 -17.65 -3.00
N LYS A 111 5.69 -17.21 -2.86
CA LYS A 111 4.83 -16.77 -3.97
C LYS A 111 4.65 -15.24 -3.98
N HIS A 112 5.51 -14.50 -3.28
CA HIS A 112 5.40 -13.06 -3.07
C HIS A 112 5.12 -12.29 -4.37
N LEU A 113 5.95 -12.45 -5.40
CA LEU A 113 5.76 -11.73 -6.66
C LEU A 113 4.43 -12.06 -7.35
N LEU A 114 4.02 -13.34 -7.30
CA LEU A 114 2.78 -13.79 -7.94
C LEU A 114 1.55 -13.25 -7.21
N LYS A 115 1.60 -13.22 -5.88
CA LYS A 115 0.54 -12.68 -5.04
C LYS A 115 0.48 -11.14 -5.13
N PHE A 116 1.64 -10.45 -5.13
CA PHE A 116 1.74 -8.99 -5.19
C PHE A 116 1.09 -8.43 -6.46
N HIS A 117 1.35 -9.11 -7.58
CA HIS A 117 0.79 -8.78 -8.90
C HIS A 117 -0.59 -9.41 -9.16
N ARG A 118 -1.19 -10.11 -8.18
CA ARG A 118 -2.48 -10.80 -8.29
C ARG A 118 -2.57 -11.72 -9.53
N VAL A 119 -1.48 -12.42 -9.83
CA VAL A 119 -1.41 -13.37 -10.95
C VAL A 119 -1.39 -14.82 -10.50
N LEU A 120 -1.24 -15.09 -9.19
CA LEU A 120 -1.24 -16.45 -8.66
C LEU A 120 -2.54 -17.20 -9.00
N GLU A 121 -3.69 -16.53 -8.93
CA GLU A 121 -5.00 -17.09 -9.28
C GLU A 121 -5.12 -17.54 -10.74
N ARG A 122 -4.21 -17.11 -11.63
CA ARG A 122 -4.19 -17.55 -13.04
C ARG A 122 -3.60 -18.95 -13.21
N VAL A 123 -2.86 -19.45 -12.22
CA VAL A 123 -2.29 -20.81 -12.24
C VAL A 123 -3.33 -21.84 -11.82
N GLU A 124 -4.36 -21.42 -11.08
CA GLU A 124 -5.43 -22.28 -10.56
C GLU A 124 -6.67 -22.34 -11.49
N ARG A 125 -6.59 -21.74 -12.68
CA ARG A 125 -7.61 -21.79 -13.74
C ARG A 125 -7.16 -22.69 -14.88
#